data_AF-A0A0K0GIY2-F1
#
_entry.id   AF-A0A0K0GIY2-F1
#
_cell.length_a   1.000
_cell.length_b   1.000
_cell.length_c   1.000
_cell.angle_alpha   90.00
_cell.angle_beta   90.00
_cell.angle_gamma   90.00
#
_symmetry.space_group_name_H-M   'P 1'
#
loop_
_entity.id
_entity.type
_entity.pdbx_description
1 polymer ?
#
loop_
_entity_poly.entity_id
_entity_poly.type
_entity_poly.pdbx_seq_one_letter_code
_entity_poly.pdbx_strand_id
1 'polypeptide(L)' 'MYLVNGIKLQGTIESFDQFVVLLRNTVSQMVYKHAISTVVPARNVRVGPGGGYVQSNEGNQAEDDDVEQ' A
#
# COMPACT_ATOMS: atom_id res chain seq x y z
N MET A 1 -8.79 -2.48 1.26
CA MET A 1 -8.67 -3.34 2.46
C MET A 1 -9.62 -4.50 2.29
N TYR A 2 -9.14 -5.73 2.41
CA TYR A 2 -9.98 -6.93 2.31
C TYR A 2 -10.22 -7.48 3.71
N LEU A 3 -11.46 -7.88 3.96
CA LEU A 3 -11.86 -8.53 5.21
C LEU A 3 -11.73 -10.06 5.08
N VAL A 4 -11.65 -10.75 6.20
CA VAL A 4 -11.55 -12.22 6.27
C VAL A 4 -12.75 -12.93 5.65
N ASN A 5 -13.91 -12.27 5.60
CA ASN A 5 -15.13 -12.77 4.96
C ASN A 5 -15.20 -12.46 3.45
N GLY A 6 -14.14 -11.89 2.86
CA GLY A 6 -14.07 -11.58 1.44
C GLY A 6 -14.62 -10.21 1.04
N ILE A 7 -15.22 -9.43 1.96
CA ILE A 7 -15.69 -8.08 1.65
C ILE A 7 -14.49 -7.16 1.40
N LYS A 8 -14.58 -6.33 0.36
CA LYS A 8 -13.59 -5.30 0.04
C LYS A 8 -14.08 -3.93 0.51
N LEU A 9 -13.34 -3.31 1.42
CA LEU A 9 -13.51 -1.91 1.81
C LEU A 9 -12.53 -1.02 1.04
N GLN A 10 -13.03 0.12 0.56
CA GLN A 10 -12.25 1.15 -0.10
C GLN A 10 -12.31 2.45 0.70
N GLY A 11 -11.19 3.16 0.75
CA GLY A 11 -11.05 4.39 1.50
C GLY A 11 -9.58 4.69 1.81
N THR A 12 -9.36 5.82 2.48
CA THR A 12 -8.06 6.23 3.01
C THR A 12 -7.99 5.90 4.50
N ILE A 13 -6.83 5.46 4.97
CA ILE A 13 -6.59 5.32 6.41
C ILE A 13 -6.53 6.73 7.00
N GLU A 14 -7.45 7.03 7.92
CA GLU A 14 -7.52 8.31 8.62
C GLU A 14 -6.67 8.27 9.90
N SER A 15 -6.77 7.19 10.67
CA SER A 15 -5.94 6.92 11.84
C SER A 15 -5.94 5.42 12.18
N PHE A 16 -5.11 5.02 13.13
CA PHE A 16 -5.04 3.64 13.63
C PHE A 16 -4.51 3.61 15.06
N ASP A 17 -4.85 2.54 15.77
CA ASP A 17 -4.22 2.19 17.06
C ASP A 17 -3.72 0.73 17.02
N GLN A 18 -3.53 0.10 18.18
CA GLN A 18 -3.11 -1.30 18.28
C GLN A 18 -4.11 -2.28 17.64
N PHE A 19 -5.42 -2.06 17.75
CA PHE A 19 -6.46 -3.04 17.43
C PHE A 19 -7.39 -2.64 16.28
N VAL A 20 -7.48 -1.34 15.98
CA VAL A 20 -8.41 -0.80 14.99
C VAL A 20 -7.73 0.13 13.98
N VAL A 21 -8.41 0.30 12.85
CA VAL A 21 -8.09 1.28 11.81
C VAL A 21 -9.34 2.10 11.53
N LEU A 22 -9.23 3.43 11.52
CA LEU A 22 -10.28 4.30 10.99
C LEU A 22 -10.09 4.42 9.49
N LEU A 23 -11.09 3.96 8.74
CA LEU A 23 -11.12 4.02 7.28
C LEU A 23 -12.13 5.08 6.85
N ARG A 24 -11.66 6.06 6.06
CA ARG A 24 -12.51 7.13 5.52
C ARG A 24 -12.88 6.85 4.07
N ASN A 25 -14.17 6.86 3.78
CA ASN A 25 -14.69 7.07 2.43
C ASN A 25 -15.59 8.33 2.47
N THR A 26 -16.91 8.21 2.26
CA THR A 26 -17.87 9.29 2.53
C THR A 26 -17.96 9.63 4.02
N VAL A 27 -17.93 8.60 4.86
CA VAL A 27 -17.88 8.70 6.33
C VAL A 27 -16.69 7.93 6.89
N SER A 28 -16.34 8.21 8.14
CA SER A 28 -15.30 7.47 8.88
C SER A 28 -15.92 6.25 9.55
N GLN A 29 -15.32 5.09 9.34
CA GLN A 29 -15.74 3.84 9.98
C GLN A 29 -14.55 3.17 10.69
N MET A 30 -14.82 2.58 11.84
CA MET A 30 -13.84 1.80 12.59
C MET A 30 -13.83 0.35 12.06
N VAL A 31 -12.65 -0.15 11.72
CA VAL A 31 -12.45 -1.53 11.25
C VAL A 31 -11.49 -2.23 12.20
N TYR A 32 -11.90 -3.36 12.78
CA TYR A 32 -11.06 -4.16 13.65
C TYR A 32 -10.03 -4.98 12.86
N LYS A 33 -8.78 -4.98 13.31
CA LYS A 33 -7.68 -5.69 12.63
C LYS A 33 -7.87 -7.20 12.54
N HIS A 34 -8.53 -7.82 13.53
CA HIS A 34 -8.82 -9.26 13.47
C HIS A 34 -9.76 -9.65 12.31
N ALA A 35 -10.51 -8.69 11.78
CA ALA A 35 -11.40 -8.90 10.64
C ALA A 35 -10.72 -8.57 9.30
N ILE A 36 -9.50 -8.03 9.29
CA ILE A 36 -8.77 -7.63 8.08
C ILE A 36 -7.85 -8.78 7.66
N SER A 37 -7.96 -9.20 6.39
CA SER A 37 -7.05 -10.20 5.81
C SER A 37 -5.85 -9.54 5.12
N THR A 38 -6.09 -8.50 4.32
CA THR A 38 -5.01 -7.78 3.59
C THR A 38 -5.28 -6.29 3.43
N VAL A 39 -4.20 -5.51 3.37
CA VAL A 39 -4.22 -4.09 3.02
C VAL A 39 -3.45 -3.91 1.72
N VAL A 40 -4.13 -3.43 0.68
CA VAL A 40 -3.53 -3.18 -0.64
C VAL A 40 -3.56 -1.67 -0.89
N PRO A 41 -2.39 -1.02 -1.03
CA PRO A 41 -2.34 0.41 -1.31
C PRO A 41 -2.70 0.68 -2.79
N ALA A 42 -3.25 1.86 -3.07
CA ALA A 42 -3.62 2.25 -4.43
C ALA A 42 -2.40 2.52 -5.34
N ARG A 43 -1.24 2.78 -4.74
CA ARG A 43 0.05 2.97 -5.39
C ARG A 43 1.13 2.38 -4.47
N ASN A 44 2.30 2.07 -5.03
CA ASN A 44 3.40 1.59 -4.20
C ASN A 44 3.76 2.62 -3.12
N VAL A 45 3.94 2.12 -1.91
CA VAL A 45 4.34 2.93 -0.75
C VAL A 45 5.85 2.80 -0.56
N ARG A 46 6.51 3.95 -0.32
CA ARG A 46 7.91 3.95 0.13
C ARG A 46 7.91 3.58 1.59
N VAL A 47 8.43 2.41 1.90
CA VAL A 47 8.65 2.00 3.28
C VAL A 47 10.07 2.42 3.65
N GLY A 48 10.24 3.03 4.83
CA GLY A 48 11.52 3.63 5.27
C GLY A 48 12.64 2.60 5.42
N PRO A 49 13.87 3.05 5.78
CA PRO A 49 15.05 2.20 5.87
C PRO A 49 14.88 1.17 6.99
N GLY A 50 14.31 0.01 6.67
CA GLY A 50 13.90 -1.01 7.64
C GLY A 50 12.65 -1.80 7.25
N GLY A 51 11.90 -1.36 6.24
CA GLY A 51 10.85 -2.17 5.61
C GLY A 51 10.99 -2.07 4.10
N GLY A 52 11.04 -3.22 3.43
CA GLY A 52 11.47 -3.35 2.04
C GLY A 52 10.72 -2.45 1.05
N TYR A 53 11.46 -1.97 0.06
CA TYR A 53 10.92 -1.28 -1.10
C TYR A 53 10.15 -2.30 -1.97
N VAL A 54 8.87 -2.08 -2.22
CA VAL A 54 8.21 -2.73 -3.36
C VAL A 54 8.57 -1.90 -4.59
N GLN A 55 9.66 -2.28 -5.24
CA GLN A 55 10.09 -1.68 -6.49
C GLN A 55 9.28 -2.32 -7.61
N SER A 56 8.38 -1.56 -8.24
CA SER A 56 7.84 -1.93 -9.54
C SER A 56 8.99 -1.82 -10.54
N ASN A 57 9.45 -2.97 -11.03
CA ASN A 57 10.54 -3.03 -11.99
C ASN A 57 10.00 -2.60 -13.37
N GLU A 58 9.95 -1.30 -13.62
CA GLU A 58 9.74 -0.75 -14.95
C GLU A 58 11.06 -0.22 -15.50
N GLY A 59 11.68 -1.01 -16.40
CA GLY A 59 12.57 -0.53 -17.44
C GLY A 59 14.07 -0.53 -17.12
N ASN A 60 14.72 -1.69 -17.23
CA ASN A 60 16.14 -1.76 -17.57
C ASN A 60 16.27 -2.31 -19.00
N GLN A 61 16.54 -1.45 -19.97
CA GLN A 61 17.10 -1.75 -21.31
C GLN A 61 17.54 -0.40 -21.92
N ALA A 62 18.84 -0.11 -21.87
CA ALA A 62 19.82 -0.13 -22.99
C ALA A 62 19.70 1.15 -23.83
N GLU A 63 20.72 1.99 -24.00
CA GLU A 63 21.98 1.84 -24.78
C GLU A 63 22.97 2.91 -24.22
N ASP A 64 24.22 2.68 -23.81
CA ASP A 64 25.42 2.21 -24.54
C ASP A 64 25.53 2.76 -25.97
N ASP A 65 25.97 4.02 -26.11
CA ASP A 65 26.77 4.53 -27.25
C ASP A 65 27.05 6.04 -27.06
N ASP A 66 28.08 6.40 -26.30
CA ASP A 66 28.73 7.72 -26.41
C ASP A 66 30.18 7.61 -25.90
N VAL A 67 31.02 6.91 -26.68
CA VAL A 67 32.48 7.04 -26.62
C VAL A 67 32.93 7.93 -27.79
N GLU A 68 32.99 9.24 -27.57
CA GLU A 68 33.81 10.21 -28.32
C GLU A 68 34.12 11.36 -27.34
N GLN A 69 35.36 11.78 -27.04
CA GLN A 69 36.64 11.79 -27.76
C GLN A 69 37.81 11.41 -26.84
#